data_AF-A0A0A6VA33-F1
#
_entry.id   AF-A0A0A6VA33-F1
#
_cell.length_a   1.000
_cell.length_b   1.000
_cell.length_c   1.000
_cell.angle_alpha   90.00
_cell.angle_beta   90.00
_cell.angle_gamma   90.00
#
_symmetry.space_group_name_H-M   'P 1'
#
loop_
_entity.id
_entity.type
_entity.pdbx_description
1 polymer ?
#
loop_
_entity_poly.entity_id
_entity_poly.type
_entity_poly.pdbx_seq_one_letter_code
_entity_poly.pdbx_strand_id
1 'polypeptide(L)'
;MLIKGDIISGEFDEYRNEFALQQVKHFYMESTINGNQLNTLYDYLKKHVNEDEGQIITLYDQMPVSLTSEETSHFIGDLEKIRTMFHNL
;
A
#
# COMPACT_ATOMS: atom_id res chain seq x y z
N MET A 1 -2.34 1.53 22.88
CA MET A 1 -1.12 0.90 23.43
C MET A 1 -0.31 0.29 22.30
N LEU A 2 0.94 0.72 22.12
CA LEU A 2 1.83 0.15 21.11
C LEU A 2 2.33 -1.24 21.55
N ILE A 3 2.18 -2.23 20.68
CA ILE A 3 2.65 -3.60 20.89
C ILE A 3 3.67 -3.93 19.79
N LYS A 4 4.87 -4.34 20.19
CA LYS A 4 5.92 -4.86 19.31
C LYS A 4 6.16 -6.33 19.63
N GLY A 5 5.72 -7.21 18.75
CA GLY A 5 6.03 -8.63 18.79
C GLY A 5 7.10 -9.02 17.76
N ASP A 6 7.53 -10.27 17.80
CA ASP A 6 8.58 -10.80 16.92
C ASP A 6 8.14 -10.95 15.45
N ILE A 7 6.82 -11.07 15.23
CA ILE A 7 6.23 -11.29 13.90
C ILE A 7 5.26 -10.17 13.53
N ILE A 8 4.53 -9.61 14.50
CA ILE A 8 3.59 -8.53 14.24
C ILE A 8 3.83 -7.35 15.18
N SER A 9 3.59 -6.14 14.69
CA SER A 9 3.55 -4.95 15.52
C SER A 9 2.35 -4.08 15.15
N GLY A 10 1.86 -3.30 16.10
CA GLY A 10 0.64 -2.52 15.93
C GLY A 10 0.24 -1.76 17.18
N GLU A 11 -0.96 -1.19 17.13
CA GLU A 11 -1.53 -0.43 18.23
C GLU A 11 -2.87 -1.02 18.66
N PHE A 12 -3.00 -1.31 19.96
CA PHE A 12 -4.26 -1.69 20.56
C PHE A 12 -5.01 -0.45 21.07
N ASP A 13 -6.23 -0.23 20.59
CA ASP A 13 -7.16 0.75 21.14
C ASP A 13 -8.04 0.08 22.21
N GLU A 14 -7.79 0.39 23.48
CA GLU A 14 -8.54 -0.20 24.61
C GLU A 14 -10.00 0.28 24.67
N TYR A 15 -10.28 1.50 24.20
CA TYR A 15 -11.64 2.05 24.22
C TYR A 15 -12.52 1.37 23.17
N ARG A 16 -11.93 1.05 22.01
CA ARG A 16 -12.61 0.37 20.91
C ARG A 16 -12.50 -1.15 20.97
N ASN A 17 -11.59 -1.67 21.80
CA ASN A 17 -11.24 -3.09 21.86
C ASN A 17 -10.80 -3.63 20.49
N GLU A 18 -9.97 -2.85 19.78
CA GLU A 18 -9.50 -3.12 18.42
C GLU A 18 -7.97 -3.11 18.36
N PHE A 19 -7.38 -3.93 17.48
CA PHE A 19 -5.95 -3.92 17.22
C PHE A 19 -5.67 -3.47 15.80
N ALA A 20 -5.06 -2.29 15.66
CA ALA A 20 -4.54 -1.80 14.40
C ALA A 20 -3.19 -2.47 14.10
N LEU A 21 -3.21 -3.47 13.23
CA LEU A 21 -2.01 -4.16 12.76
C LEU A 21 -1.22 -3.23 11.83
N GLN A 22 0.02 -2.90 12.21
CA GLN A 22 0.88 -1.97 11.47
C GLN A 22 2.02 -2.68 10.74
N GLN A 23 2.44 -3.85 11.20
CA GLN A 23 3.51 -4.62 10.59
C GLN A 23 3.29 -6.12 10.74
N VAL A 24 3.60 -6.90 9.69
CA VAL A 24 3.65 -8.36 9.71
C VAL A 24 4.96 -8.80 9.07
N LYS A 25 5.98 -9.10 9.88
CA LYS A 25 7.34 -9.43 9.43
C LYS A 25 7.91 -8.34 8.50
N HIS A 26 9.15 -8.47 8.08
CA HIS A 26 9.63 -7.75 6.90
C HIS A 26 8.92 -8.37 5.69
N PHE A 27 7.70 -7.91 5.38
CA PHE A 27 6.89 -8.43 4.30
C PHE A 27 7.54 -8.04 2.96
N TYR A 28 8.54 -8.80 2.52
CA TYR A 28 8.97 -8.80 1.14
C TYR A 28 7.85 -9.44 0.33
N MET A 29 6.92 -8.61 -0.17
CA MET A 29 5.92 -9.07 -1.13
C MET A 29 6.64 -9.41 -2.44
N GLU A 30 6.81 -10.69 -2.74
CA GLU A 30 7.14 -11.12 -4.10
C GLU A 30 5.82 -11.29 -4.86
N SER A 31 5.39 -10.22 -5.54
CA SER A 31 4.24 -10.24 -6.43
C SER A 31 4.68 -9.89 -7.84
N THR A 32 4.21 -10.64 -8.84
CA THR A 32 4.49 -10.36 -10.25
C THR A 32 3.39 -9.48 -10.80
N ILE A 33 3.71 -8.20 -11.05
CA ILE A 33 2.83 -7.25 -11.71
C ILE A 33 3.09 -7.24 -13.23
N ASN A 34 2.05 -7.46 -14.03
CA ASN A 34 2.13 -7.27 -15.48
C ASN A 34 1.78 -5.82 -15.87
N GLY A 35 2.07 -5.43 -17.12
CA GLY A 35 1.88 -4.04 -17.58
C GLY A 35 0.45 -3.52 -17.46
N ASN A 36 -0.56 -4.36 -17.69
CA ASN A 36 -1.97 -3.95 -17.58
C ASN A 36 -2.37 -3.70 -16.12
N GLN A 37 -1.91 -4.56 -15.21
CA GLN A 37 -2.14 -4.41 -13.77
C GLN A 37 -1.42 -3.16 -13.23
N LEU A 38 -0.21 -2.91 -13.72
CA LEU A 38 0.57 -1.71 -13.39
C LEU A 38 -0.13 -0.42 -13.83
N ASN A 39 -0.62 -0.36 -15.07
CA ASN A 39 -1.39 0.80 -15.54
C ASN A 39 -2.66 1.01 -14.75
N THR A 40 -3.42 -0.06 -14.49
CA THR A 40 -4.69 0.02 -13.75
C THR A 40 -4.46 0.61 -12.35
N LEU A 41 -3.42 0.15 -11.65
CA LEU A 41 -3.06 0.66 -10.34
C LEU A 41 -2.57 2.12 -10.41
N TYR A 42 -1.74 2.45 -11.40
CA TYR A 42 -1.26 3.81 -11.63
C TYR A 42 -2.41 4.79 -11.89
N ASP A 43 -3.31 4.46 -12.81
CA ASP A 43 -4.43 5.32 -13.19
C ASP A 43 -5.40 5.50 -12.03
N TYR A 44 -5.63 4.44 -11.25
CA TYR A 44 -6.41 4.53 -10.01
C TYR A 44 -5.78 5.54 -9.04
N LEU A 45 -4.52 5.36 -8.67
CA LEU A 45 -3.86 6.23 -7.70
C LEU A 45 -3.77 7.68 -8.20
N LYS A 46 -3.50 7.89 -9.48
CA LYS A 46 -3.40 9.21 -10.09
C LYS A 46 -4.73 9.96 -10.11
N LYS A 47 -5.84 9.25 -10.27
CA LYS A 47 -7.19 9.84 -10.22
C LYS A 47 -7.56 10.35 -8.83
N HIS A 48 -7.02 9.73 -7.77
CA HIS A 48 -7.38 10.01 -6.38
C HIS A 48 -6.26 10.69 -5.57
N VAL A 49 -5.17 11.11 -6.23
CA VAL A 49 -3.97 11.70 -5.57
C VAL A 49 -4.24 12.99 -4.81
N ASN A 50 -5.29 13.75 -5.19
CA ASN A 50 -5.65 15.02 -4.58
C ASN A 50 -6.76 14.89 -3.53
N GLU A 51 -7.13 13.67 -3.14
CA GLU A 51 -8.12 13.43 -2.10
C GLU A 51 -7.45 13.49 -0.72
N ASP A 52 -8.06 14.22 0.22
CA ASP A 52 -7.46 14.49 1.54
C ASP A 52 -7.48 13.27 2.49
N GLU A 53 -8.30 12.26 2.22
CA GLU A 53 -8.55 11.14 3.14
C GLU A 53 -7.58 9.95 2.98
N GLY A 54 -6.56 10.06 2.12
CA GLY A 54 -5.67 8.94 1.79
C GLY A 54 -6.38 7.85 0.99
N GLN A 55 -5.74 6.70 0.78
CA GLN A 55 -6.31 5.62 -0.06
C GLN A 55 -6.12 4.25 0.57
N ILE A 56 -7.14 3.40 0.44
CA ILE A 56 -7.06 1.98 0.79
C ILE A 56 -6.99 1.17 -0.51
N ILE A 57 -5.90 0.41 -0.67
CA ILE A 57 -5.71 -0.46 -1.83
C ILE A 57 -5.54 -1.91 -1.40
N THR A 58 -5.94 -2.82 -2.28
CA THR A 58 -5.75 -4.26 -2.10
C THR A 58 -4.80 -4.76 -3.19
N LEU A 59 -3.70 -5.39 -2.79
CA LEU A 59 -2.72 -5.97 -3.71
C LEU A 59 -2.84 -7.50 -3.65
N TYR A 60 -3.20 -8.13 -4.77
CA TYR A 60 -3.29 -9.59 -4.98
C TYR A 60 -3.88 -10.38 -3.79
N ASP A 61 -5.07 -10.00 -3.35
CA ASP A 61 -5.85 -10.67 -2.29
C ASP A 61 -5.20 -10.70 -0.89
N GLN A 62 -4.19 -9.87 -0.62
CA GLN A 62 -3.62 -9.69 0.72
C GLN A 62 -3.95 -8.33 1.34
N MET A 63 -3.77 -8.26 2.66
CA MET A 63 -4.33 -7.27 3.59
C MET A 63 -4.42 -5.83 3.03
N PRO A 64 -5.53 -5.11 3.27
CA PRO A 64 -5.67 -3.73 2.83
C PRO A 64 -4.55 -2.87 3.42
N VAL A 65 -3.86 -2.14 2.56
CA VAL A 65 -2.83 -1.17 2.97
C VAL A 65 -3.45 0.22 2.91
N SER A 66 -3.43 0.92 4.04
CA SER A 66 -3.79 2.33 4.12
C SER A 66 -2.58 3.17 3.81
N LEU A 67 -2.71 4.11 2.87
CA LEU A 67 -1.65 5.04 2.48
C LEU A 67 -2.05 6.46 2.84
N THR A 68 -1.13 7.21 3.43
CA THR A 68 -1.24 8.68 3.53
C THR A 68 -1.07 9.33 2.15
N SER A 69 -1.40 10.62 2.03
CA SER A 69 -1.21 11.38 0.78
C SER A 69 0.27 11.44 0.35
N GLU A 70 1.19 11.55 1.31
CA GLU A 70 2.64 11.53 1.06
C GLU A 70 3.10 10.16 0.53
N GLU A 71 2.70 9.07 1.20
CA GLU A 71 3.03 7.70 0.78
C GLU A 71 2.40 7.36 -0.58
N THR A 72 1.19 7.86 -0.85
CA THR A 72 0.54 7.74 -2.16
C THR A 72 1.38 8.40 -3.26
N SER A 73 1.92 9.59 -2.98
CA SER A 73 2.79 10.31 -3.94
C SER A 73 4.10 9.57 -4.19
N HIS A 74 4.74 9.04 -3.14
CA HIS A 74 5.93 8.20 -3.28
C HIS A 74 5.64 6.93 -4.08
N PHE A 75 4.52 6.29 -3.82
CA PHE A 75 4.14 5.07 -4.53
C PHE A 75 3.91 5.32 -6.01
N ILE A 76 3.21 6.40 -6.38
CA ILE A 76 3.05 6.83 -7.78
C ILE A 76 4.42 6.99 -8.46
N GLY A 77 5.37 7.65 -7.80
CA GLY A 77 6.72 7.85 -8.34
C GLY A 77 7.48 6.55 -8.59
N ASP A 78 7.31 5.54 -7.73
CA ASP A 78 7.90 4.23 -7.95
C ASP A 78 7.23 3.47 -9.11
N LEU A 79 5.90 3.57 -9.24
CA LEU A 79 5.17 3.00 -10.37
C LEU A 79 5.59 3.64 -11.71
N GLU A 80 5.85 4.95 -11.76
CA GLU A 80 6.36 5.60 -12.98
C GLU A 80 7.72 5.05 -13.42
N LYS A 81 8.65 4.88 -12.48
CA LYS A 81 9.96 4.26 -12.77
C LYS A 81 9.77 2.86 -13.32
N ILE A 82 8.92 2.04 -12.71
CA ILE A 82 8.66 0.67 -13.13
C ILE A 82 7.99 0.64 -14.52
N ARG A 83 7.04 1.54 -14.81
CA ARG A 83 6.37 1.64 -16.12
C ARG A 83 7.37 1.84 -17.27
N THR A 84 8.42 2.64 -17.06
CA THR A 84 9.44 2.87 -18.11
C THR A 84 10.23 1.60 -18.48
N MET A 85 10.20 0.56 -17.66
CA MET A 85 10.88 -0.71 -17.94
C MET A 85 10.05 -1.67 -18.80
N PHE A 86 8.75 -1.39 -19.00
CA PHE A 86 7.89 -2.20 -19.86
C PHE A 86 7.99 -1.70 -21.31
N HIS A 87 8.55 -2.53 -22.19
CA HIS A 87 8.86 -2.17 -23.58
C HIS A 87 7.64 -2.02 -24.52
N ASN A 88 6.40 -2.17 -24.03
CA ASN A 88 5.17 -2.11 -24.84
C ASN A 88 3.98 -1.50 -24.07
N LEU A 89 4.20 -0.34 -23.45
CA LEU A 89 3.12 0.48 -22.89
C LEU A 89 2.70 1.58 -23.87
#